data_AF-A0A6A4WKX7-F1
#
_entry.id   AF-A0A6A4WKX7-F1
#
_cell.length_a   1.000
_cell.length_b   1.000
_cell.length_c   1.000
_cell.angle_alpha   90.00
_cell.angle_beta   90.00
_cell.angle_gamma   90.00
#
_symmetry.space_group_name_H-M   'P 1'
#
loop_
_entity.id
_entity.type
_entity.pdbx_description
1 polymer ?
#
loop_
_entity_poly.entity_id
_entity_poly.type
_entity_poly.pdbx_seq_one_letter_code
_entity_poly.pdbx_strand_id
1 'polypeptide(L)'
;MNTVQYTHSPALEPELRQAAEFGRLKLACPRGKGARSAVKGAQIDWYLNGQQKLLTKPAGTLRPEFFTDDSRLKLKSNRLVLRNIQLSDAGSYSCLISEAGPEQSPRWINYTVVVSEEQFYDFDLPEIDSQYMDGYECGWEEEEEIGKWDRRGD
;
A
#
# COMPACT_ATOMS: atom_id res chain seq x y z
N MET A 1 -4.83 -5.41 -15.25
CA MET A 1 -3.51 -5.68 -14.64
C MET A 1 -3.62 -5.38 -13.15
N ASN A 2 -2.92 -6.10 -12.28
CA ASN A 2 -3.01 -5.86 -10.83
C ASN A 2 -2.08 -4.71 -10.41
N THR A 3 -2.63 -3.70 -9.75
CA THR A 3 -1.88 -2.64 -9.11
C THR A 3 -1.68 -2.92 -7.64
N VAL A 4 -0.51 -2.53 -7.13
CA VAL A 4 -0.13 -2.76 -5.74
C VAL A 4 0.37 -1.49 -5.10
N GLN A 5 -0.20 -1.21 -3.95
CA GLN A 5 0.17 -0.10 -3.09
C GLN A 5 0.61 -0.65 -1.73
N TYR A 6 1.63 -0.04 -1.15
CA TYR A 6 2.03 -0.39 0.21
C TYR A 6 2.44 0.84 1.03
N THR A 7 2.17 0.79 2.33
CA THR A 7 2.61 1.79 3.33
C THR A 7 3.45 1.10 4.40
N HIS A 8 4.28 1.84 5.14
CA HIS A 8 5.11 1.27 6.20
C HIS A 8 5.12 2.13 7.46
N SER A 9 5.21 1.52 8.64
CA SER A 9 5.28 2.24 9.92
C SER A 9 6.67 2.10 10.57
N PRO A 10 7.25 3.17 11.16
CA PRO A 10 6.67 4.52 11.37
C PRO A 10 6.92 5.44 10.17
N ALA A 11 5.86 5.77 9.42
CA ALA A 11 5.88 6.85 8.44
C ALA A 11 5.06 8.02 8.99
N LEU A 12 5.64 9.21 8.97
CA LEU A 12 4.99 10.47 9.36
C LEU A 12 3.91 10.92 8.35
N GLU A 13 3.83 10.28 7.18
CA GLU A 13 2.72 10.39 6.24
C GLU A 13 2.59 9.06 5.48
N PRO A 14 1.37 8.60 5.14
CA PRO A 14 1.17 7.43 4.29
C PRO A 14 1.53 7.79 2.84
N GLU A 15 2.82 7.86 2.51
CA GLU A 15 3.23 7.79 1.11
C GLU A 15 2.84 6.40 0.58
N LEU A 16 1.67 6.30 -0.06
CA LEU A 16 1.28 5.16 -0.88
C LEU A 16 2.29 5.06 -2.01
N ARG A 17 3.36 4.29 -1.79
CA ARG A 17 4.32 4.00 -2.85
C ARG A 17 3.67 3.00 -3.77
N GLN A 18 3.24 3.49 -4.94
CA GLN A 18 2.73 2.64 -6.00
C GLN A 18 3.90 1.77 -6.48
N ALA A 19 3.86 0.48 -6.14
CA ALA A 19 4.89 -0.49 -6.54
C ALA A 19 4.62 -1.07 -7.95
N ALA A 20 3.59 -0.56 -8.62
CA ALA A 20 2.91 -1.22 -9.71
C ALA A 20 3.53 -0.90 -11.07
N GLU A 21 4.80 -1.21 -11.25
CA GLU A 21 5.27 -1.55 -12.60
C GLU A 21 5.34 -3.09 -12.66
N PHE A 22 4.40 -3.68 -13.40
CA PHE A 22 4.37 -5.10 -13.78
C PHE A 22 4.10 -6.12 -12.65
N GLY A 23 3.25 -5.78 -11.67
CA GLY A 23 2.80 -6.75 -10.64
C GLY A 23 3.95 -7.29 -9.79
N ARG A 24 4.89 -6.42 -9.39
CA ARG A 24 6.08 -6.77 -8.59
C ARG A 24 6.21 -5.92 -7.33
N LEU A 25 6.18 -6.58 -6.17
CA LEU A 25 6.24 -5.93 -4.86
C LEU A 25 7.68 -5.96 -4.39
N LYS A 26 8.14 -4.85 -3.81
CA LYS A 26 9.49 -4.72 -3.26
C LYS A 26 9.41 -4.07 -1.89
N LEU A 27 9.35 -4.87 -0.84
CA LEU A 27 9.37 -4.36 0.53
C LEU A 27 10.81 -4.31 1.04
N ALA A 28 11.21 -3.19 1.62
CA ALA A 28 12.56 -3.02 2.13
C ALA A 28 12.66 -3.41 3.61
N CYS A 29 13.80 -3.90 4.04
CA CYS A 29 14.09 -3.99 5.47
C CYS A 29 15.39 -3.24 5.75
N PRO A 30 15.32 -1.92 6.00
CA PRO A 30 16.49 -1.10 6.21
C PRO A 30 17.19 -1.47 7.52
N ARG A 31 18.46 -1.85 7.42
CA ARG A 31 19.37 -1.91 8.57
C ARG A 31 19.78 -0.47 8.88
N GLY A 32 19.74 -0.05 10.15
CA GLY A 32 19.99 1.34 10.53
C GLY A 32 21.31 1.89 9.96
N LYS A 33 21.40 3.21 9.75
CA LYS A 33 22.63 3.87 9.30
C LYS A 33 23.67 3.86 10.44
N GLY A 34 24.58 2.88 10.41
CA GLY A 34 25.71 2.79 11.33
C GLY A 34 26.99 2.43 10.57
N ALA A 35 27.94 3.37 10.51
CA ALA A 35 29.12 3.34 9.63
C ALA A 35 30.20 2.28 9.97
N ARG A 36 29.94 1.30 10.84
CA ARG A 36 30.94 0.28 11.25
C ARG A 36 30.40 -1.12 11.53
N SER A 37 29.25 -1.52 10.99
CA SER A 37 28.76 -2.90 11.16
C SER A 37 29.29 -3.84 10.07
N ALA A 38 30.63 -3.95 9.99
CA ALA A 38 31.32 -5.03 9.30
C ALA A 38 31.39 -6.31 10.16
N VAL A 39 30.87 -6.26 11.39
CA VAL A 39 30.92 -7.36 12.36
C VAL A 39 29.51 -7.92 12.54
N LYS A 40 29.28 -9.08 11.92
CA LYS A 40 28.12 -9.98 12.02
C LYS A 40 26.82 -9.45 11.39
N GLY A 41 26.33 -10.14 10.36
CA GLY A 41 25.05 -9.82 9.74
C GLY A 41 23.93 -9.84 10.78
N ALA A 42 23.01 -8.87 10.76
CA ALA A 42 21.71 -8.98 11.40
C ALA A 42 20.92 -10.11 10.75
N GLN A 43 20.23 -10.88 11.58
CA GLN A 43 19.20 -11.81 11.14
C GLN A 43 17.97 -11.02 10.72
N ILE A 44 17.38 -11.44 9.60
CA ILE A 44 16.18 -10.80 9.05
C ILE A 44 15.12 -11.87 8.87
N ASP A 45 13.99 -11.69 9.52
CA ASP A 45 12.83 -12.57 9.41
C ASP A 45 11.67 -11.80 8.78
N TRP A 46 11.00 -12.42 7.80
CA TRP A 46 9.80 -11.86 7.17
C TRP A 46 8.57 -12.67 7.55
N TYR A 47 7.49 -11.97 7.84
CA TYR A 47 6.20 -12.53 8.24
C TYR A 47 5.08 -11.98 7.37
N LEU A 48 4.07 -12.81 7.13
CA LEU A 48 2.79 -12.44 6.54
C LEU A 48 1.70 -12.57 7.61
N ASN A 49 0.86 -11.55 7.72
CA ASN A 49 -0.23 -11.40 8.68
C ASN A 49 0.21 -11.63 10.14
N GLY A 50 1.48 -11.34 10.45
CA GLY A 50 2.09 -11.50 11.79
C GLY A 50 2.27 -12.94 12.28
N GLN A 51 1.74 -13.95 11.58
CA GLN A 51 1.74 -15.35 12.03
C GLN A 51 2.56 -16.26 11.11
N GLN A 52 2.47 -16.07 9.80
CA GLN A 52 3.13 -16.94 8.84
C GLN A 52 4.55 -16.44 8.57
N LYS A 53 5.55 -17.20 9.02
CA LYS A 53 6.95 -16.91 8.64
C LYS A 53 7.13 -17.24 7.17
N LEU A 54 7.54 -16.27 6.36
CA LEU A 54 7.79 -16.45 4.93
C LEU A 54 9.21 -16.96 4.69
N LEU A 55 10.18 -16.26 5.28
CA LEU A 55 11.59 -16.58 5.13
C LEU A 55 12.41 -16.05 6.31
N THR A 56 13.59 -16.61 6.48
CA THR A 56 14.64 -16.09 7.35
C THR A 56 15.94 -15.94 6.58
N LYS A 57 16.70 -14.90 6.92
CA LYS A 57 18.10 -14.75 6.53
C LYS A 57 18.93 -14.67 7.81
N PRO A 58 19.61 -15.75 8.19
CA PRO A 58 20.43 -15.74 9.39
C PRO A 58 21.62 -14.80 9.29
N ALA A 59 22.13 -14.43 10.46
CA ALA A 59 23.32 -13.63 10.62
C ALA A 59 24.53 -14.27 9.93
N GLY A 60 25.16 -13.57 8.99
CA GLY A 60 26.40 -14.03 8.34
C GLY A 60 26.21 -15.02 7.18
N THR A 61 24.97 -15.37 6.81
CA THR A 61 24.70 -16.17 5.62
C THR A 61 24.26 -15.30 4.45
N LEU A 62 24.63 -15.74 3.24
CA LEU A 62 24.13 -15.17 1.98
C LEU A 62 22.84 -15.86 1.51
N ARG A 63 22.57 -17.08 2.01
CA ARG A 63 21.41 -17.88 1.62
C ARG A 63 20.27 -17.69 2.61
N PRO A 64 19.10 -17.22 2.15
CA PRO A 64 17.87 -17.25 2.94
C PRO A 64 17.28 -18.67 2.95
N GLU A 65 16.56 -18.97 4.01
CA GLU A 65 15.72 -20.15 4.14
C GLU A 65 14.25 -19.72 3.98
N PHE A 66 13.52 -20.41 3.12
CA PHE A 66 12.10 -20.14 2.85
C PHE A 66 11.26 -21.18 3.59
N PHE A 67 10.19 -20.73 4.24
CA PHE A 67 9.22 -21.59 4.94
C PHE A 67 7.89 -21.68 4.17
N THR A 68 7.91 -21.30 2.91
CA THR A 68 6.77 -21.30 1.99
C THR A 68 7.22 -21.82 0.64
N ASP A 69 6.35 -22.58 -0.01
CA ASP A 69 6.58 -23.12 -1.36
C ASP A 69 6.32 -22.09 -2.47
N ASP A 70 6.03 -20.83 -2.11
CA ASP A 70 5.78 -19.79 -3.08
C ASP A 70 7.07 -19.37 -3.82
N SER A 71 7.26 -19.98 -4.99
CA SER A 71 8.37 -19.69 -5.92
C SER A 71 8.44 -18.24 -6.41
N ARG A 72 7.36 -17.45 -6.22
CA ARG A 72 7.30 -16.03 -6.58
C ARG A 72 8.08 -15.15 -5.61
N LEU A 73 8.31 -15.63 -4.39
CA LEU A 73 9.05 -14.93 -3.34
C LEU A 73 10.56 -15.07 -3.52
N LYS A 74 11.25 -13.93 -3.45
CA LYS A 74 12.72 -13.86 -3.51
C LYS A 74 13.23 -12.84 -2.51
N LEU A 75 14.34 -13.14 -1.85
CA LEU A 75 15.07 -12.17 -1.03
C LEU A 75 16.24 -11.59 -1.83
N LYS A 76 16.30 -10.27 -1.97
CA LYS A 76 17.44 -9.57 -2.60
C LYS A 76 18.09 -8.61 -1.62
N SER A 77 19.33 -8.91 -1.22
CA SER A 77 20.02 -8.23 -0.11
C SER A 77 19.21 -8.36 1.19
N ASN A 78 18.28 -7.45 1.44
CA ASN A 78 17.35 -7.41 2.58
C ASN A 78 15.93 -6.98 2.15
N ARG A 79 15.62 -7.08 0.85
CA ARG A 79 14.32 -6.70 0.28
C ARG A 79 13.52 -7.93 -0.07
N LEU A 80 12.29 -8.01 0.42
CA LEU A 80 11.34 -9.01 -0.02
C LEU A 80 10.84 -8.62 -1.40
N VAL A 81 10.98 -9.53 -2.36
CA VAL A 81 10.52 -9.34 -3.72
C VAL A 81 9.50 -10.42 -4.05
N LEU A 82 8.25 -10.02 -4.23
CA LEU A 82 7.19 -10.89 -4.74
C LEU A 82 6.91 -10.53 -6.19
N ARG A 83 6.87 -11.53 -7.07
CA ARG A 83 6.58 -11.38 -8.50
C ARG A 83 5.20 -11.93 -8.81
N ASN A 84 4.56 -11.46 -9.89
CA ASN A 84 3.26 -11.97 -10.31
C ASN A 84 2.23 -11.92 -9.18
N ILE A 85 2.00 -10.71 -8.66
CA ILE A 85 1.13 -10.48 -7.52
C ILE A 85 -0.33 -10.79 -7.89
N GLN A 86 -0.99 -11.51 -6.99
CA GLN A 86 -2.39 -11.87 -7.02
C GLN A 86 -3.15 -11.13 -5.92
N LEU A 87 -4.46 -11.05 -6.04
CA LEU A 87 -5.32 -10.41 -5.03
C LEU A 87 -5.17 -11.06 -3.64
N SER A 88 -4.89 -12.36 -3.59
CA SER A 88 -4.65 -13.13 -2.37
C SER A 88 -3.35 -12.76 -1.65
N ASP A 89 -2.43 -12.04 -2.30
CA ASP A 89 -1.18 -11.61 -1.69
C ASP A 89 -1.34 -10.34 -0.84
N ALA A 90 -2.54 -9.74 -0.83
CA ALA A 90 -2.87 -8.61 0.03
C ALA A 90 -2.79 -9.01 1.51
N GLY A 91 -2.27 -8.12 2.35
CA GLY A 91 -2.09 -8.41 3.77
C GLY A 91 -1.07 -7.54 4.47
N SER A 92 -0.78 -7.90 5.72
CA SER A 92 0.21 -7.21 6.56
C SER A 92 1.53 -7.96 6.51
N TYR A 93 2.56 -7.36 5.90
CA TYR A 93 3.89 -7.93 5.84
C TYR A 93 4.77 -7.28 6.90
N SER A 94 5.44 -8.07 7.72
CA SER A 94 6.32 -7.55 8.77
C SER A 94 7.74 -8.03 8.55
N CYS A 95 8.71 -7.14 8.75
CA CYS A 95 10.12 -7.48 8.82
C CYS A 95 10.64 -7.31 10.24
N LEU A 96 11.28 -8.35 10.76
CA LEU A 96 12.00 -8.34 12.03
C LEU A 96 13.51 -8.31 11.76
N ILE A 97 14.18 -7.30 12.30
CA ILE A 97 15.64 -7.17 12.25
C ILE A 97 16.18 -7.49 13.64
N SER A 98 16.92 -8.59 13.74
CA SER A 98 17.59 -9.02 14.96
C SER A 98 19.09 -8.83 14.76
N GLU A 99 19.64 -7.76 15.33
CA GLU A 99 21.07 -7.47 15.26
C GLU A 99 21.82 -8.14 16.41
N ALA A 100 23.05 -8.61 16.16
CA ALA A 100 23.84 -9.31 17.16
C ALA A 100 24.59 -8.28 18.04
N GLY A 101 24.07 -7.98 19.21
CA GLY A 101 24.76 -7.17 20.22
C GLY A 101 23.96 -7.03 21.51
N PRO A 102 24.63 -6.82 22.66
CA PRO A 102 23.98 -6.77 23.98
C PRO A 102 23.03 -5.57 24.15
N GLU A 103 23.21 -4.51 23.37
CA GLU A 103 22.39 -3.28 23.44
C GLU A 103 21.43 -3.12 22.24
N GLN A 104 21.39 -4.08 21.32
CA GLN A 104 20.57 -3.98 20.12
C GLN A 104 19.24 -4.69 20.34
N SER A 105 18.17 -3.91 20.48
CA SER A 105 16.80 -4.46 20.49
C SER A 105 16.35 -4.84 19.08
N PRO A 106 15.55 -5.92 18.94
CA PRO A 106 14.95 -6.27 17.67
C PRO A 106 14.03 -5.16 17.17
N ARG A 107 14.07 -4.88 15.87
CA ARG A 107 13.26 -3.83 15.23
C ARG A 107 12.23 -4.44 14.30
N TRP A 108 10.98 -4.03 14.47
CA TRP A 108 9.87 -4.41 13.60
C TRP A 108 9.55 -3.29 12.61
N ILE A 109 9.34 -3.67 11.36
CA ILE A 109 8.85 -2.78 10.30
C ILE A 109 7.63 -3.45 9.69
N ASN A 110 6.48 -2.80 9.83
CA ASN A 110 5.22 -3.32 9.33
C ASN A 110 4.85 -2.63 8.03
N TYR A 111 4.36 -3.41 7.07
CA TYR A 111 3.91 -3.00 5.76
C TYR A 111 2.47 -3.43 5.56
N THR A 112 1.60 -2.51 5.18
CA THR A 112 0.25 -2.85 4.73
C THR A 112 0.25 -2.89 3.21
N VAL A 113 -0.05 -4.04 2.62
CA VAL A 113 -0.07 -4.24 1.17
C VAL A 113 -1.52 -4.38 0.71
N VAL A 114 -1.93 -3.48 -0.18
CA VAL A 114 -3.24 -3.51 -0.84
C VAL A 114 -3.03 -3.84 -2.31
N VAL A 115 -3.77 -4.84 -2.80
CA VAL A 115 -3.77 -5.26 -4.21
C VAL A 115 -5.15 -4.98 -4.76
N SER A 116 -5.21 -4.25 -5.87
CA SER A 116 -6.46 -3.93 -6.58
C SER A 116 -6.34 -4.32 -8.04
N GLU A 117 -7.46 -4.69 -8.64
CA GLU A 117 -7.58 -4.80 -10.09
C GLU A 117 -7.88 -3.42 -10.65
N GLU A 118 -7.05 -2.91 -11.57
CA GLU A 118 -7.47 -1.77 -12.39
C GLU A 118 -8.53 -2.28 -13.37
N GLN A 119 -9.78 -1.93 -13.11
CA GLN A 119 -10.84 -2.04 -14.10
C GLN A 119 -10.77 -0.82 -15.00
N PHE A 120 -10.31 -1.03 -16.23
CA PHE A 120 -10.58 -0.10 -17.32
C PHE A 120 -12.05 -0.28 -17.66
N TYR A 121 -12.90 0.56 -17.07
CA TYR A 121 -14.23 0.76 -17.60
C TYR A 121 -14.07 1.50 -18.92
N ASP A 122 -14.11 0.75 -20.02
CA ASP A 122 -14.38 1.32 -21.33
C ASP A 122 -15.84 1.77 -21.29
N PHE A 123 -16.05 2.99 -20.79
CA PHE A 123 -17.36 3.58 -20.74
C PHE A 123 -17.66 4.03 -22.17
N ASP A 124 -18.21 3.11 -22.97
CA ASP A 124 -18.91 3.45 -24.19
C ASP A 124 -20.08 4.37 -23.79
N LEU A 125 -19.81 5.67 -23.77
CA LEU A 125 -20.84 6.71 -23.66
C LEU A 125 -21.83 6.42 -24.80
N PRO A 126 -23.10 6.09 -24.50
CA PRO A 126 -24.09 6.09 -25.57
C PRO A 126 -24.08 7.49 -26.17
N GLU A 127 -23.93 7.58 -27.49
CA GLU A 127 -24.14 8.82 -28.22
C GLU A 127 -25.48 9.39 -27.74
N ILE A 128 -25.43 10.53 -27.05
CA ILE A 128 -26.63 11.22 -26.60
C ILE A 128 -27.34 11.64 -27.88
N ASP A 129 -28.41 10.93 -28.24
CA ASP A 129 -29.29 11.34 -29.32
C ASP A 129 -29.93 12.66 -28.90
N SER A 130 -29.56 13.73 -29.61
CA SER A 130 -29.93 15.13 -29.35
C SER A 130 -31.43 15.42 -29.39
N GLN A 131 -32.30 14.42 -29.56
CA GLN A 131 -33.75 14.57 -29.64
C GLN A 131 -34.48 14.59 -28.27
N TYR A 132 -33.80 14.41 -27.15
CA TYR A 132 -34.43 14.39 -25.82
C TYR A 132 -34.17 15.68 -25.01
N MET A 133 -34.30 16.86 -25.63
CA MET A 133 -34.30 18.15 -24.91
C MET A 133 -35.28 19.18 -25.53
N ASP A 134 -36.40 18.73 -26.11
CA ASP A 134 -37.55 19.60 -26.41
C ASP A 134 -38.71 19.17 -25.51
N GLY A 135 -38.91 19.86 -24.38
CA GLY A 135 -40.05 19.50 -23.53
C GLY A 135 -40.17 20.15 -22.15
N TYR A 136 -39.38 21.16 -21.81
CA TYR A 136 -39.59 21.92 -20.58
C TYR A 136 -39.81 23.40 -20.93
N GLU A 137 -41.06 23.71 -21.30
CA GLU A 137 -41.62 25.05 -21.11
C GLU A 137 -41.52 25.38 -19.62
N CYS A 138 -40.55 26.21 -19.24
CA CYS A 138 -40.54 26.84 -17.93
C CYS A 138 -41.63 27.92 -17.90
N GLY A 139 -42.82 27.53 -17.45
CA GLY A 139 -43.86 28.48 -17.04
C GLY A 139 -43.40 29.25 -15.80
N TRP A 140 -43.25 30.56 -15.95
CA TRP A 140 -43.10 31.48 -14.83
C TRP A 140 -44.50 31.74 -14.26
N GLU A 141 -44.80 31.21 -13.07
CA GLU A 141 -45.90 31.73 -12.25
C GLU A 141 -45.31 32.76 -11.28
N GLU A 142 -45.76 34.00 -11.44
CA GLU A 142 -45.59 35.10 -10.48
C GLU A 142 -46.43 34.87 -9.22
N GLU A 143 -46.02 35.55 -8.14
CA GLU A 143 -46.68 35.73 -6.84
C GLU A 143 -46.28 34.65 -5.78
N GLU A 144 -45.89 34.97 -4.54
CA GLU A 144 -46.31 36.09 -3.70
C GLU A 144 -45.31 36.33 -2.52
N GLU A 145 -45.47 37.48 -1.89
CA GLU A 145 -44.72 38.14 -0.80
C GLU A 145 -43.87 37.32 0.18
N ILE A 146 -42.58 37.71 0.32
CA ILE A 146 -41.76 37.37 1.48
C ILE A 146 -41.58 38.61 2.35
N GLY A 147 -42.10 38.51 3.58
CA GLY A 147 -42.28 39.61 4.52
C GLY A 147 -41.03 40.34 5.00
N LYS A 148 -41.29 41.60 5.36
CA LYS A 148 -40.46 42.54 6.14
C LYS A 148 -39.75 41.86 7.31
N TRP A 149 -38.43 41.96 7.34
CA TRP A 149 -37.65 41.88 8.57
C TRP A 149 -37.05 43.25 8.87
N ASP A 150 -37.62 43.91 9.87
CA ASP A 150 -37.17 45.19 10.41
C ASP A 150 -35.85 44.98 11.16
N ARG A 151 -34.79 45.67 10.75
CA ARG A 151 -33.53 45.74 11.51
C ARG A 151 -33.59 46.96 12.42
N ARG A 152 -33.74 46.73 13.72
CA ARG A 152 -33.21 47.67 14.72
C ARG A 152 -32.23 46.93 15.60
N GLY A 153 -30.97 47.34 15.48
CA GLY A 153 -30.06 47.31 16.62
C GLY A 153 -30.42 48.48 17.52
N ASP A 154 -30.63 48.18 18.80
CA ASP A 154 -29.81 48.63 19.92
C ASP A 154 -30.01 47.66 21.09
#